data_AF-A0A561TU35-F1
#
_entry.id   AF-A0A561TU35-F1
#
_cell.length_a   1.000
_cell.length_b   1.000
_cell.length_c   1.000
_cell.angle_alpha   90.00
_cell.angle_beta   90.00
_cell.angle_gamma   90.00
#
_symmetry.space_group_name_H-M   'P 1'
#
loop_
_entity.id
_entity.type
_entity.pdbx_description
1 polymer ?
#
loop_
_entity_poly.entity_id
_entity_poly.type
_entity_poly.pdbx_seq_one_letter_code
_entity_poly.pdbx_strand_id
1 'polypeptide(L)'
;MTQTVVITHQGSNIRVTAAQMPAVNTPQFSWVLSRLQRRPQPVPPIYQPEVAAAAVVHAADYPGRRQYVVGTSTMAALLANKIAPGLLDRYLARTGYDSQQAAEVADEGRRTNLWRPVDDDADHGAHGSFDEESRRHDPQLWASRHPALAAALAAGGVSALTALGARVRKRR
;
A
#
# COMPACT_ATOMS: atom_id res chain seq x y z
N MET A 1 -1.16 13.02 -16.70
CA MET A 1 -2.47 13.64 -17.04
C MET A 1 -2.76 13.65 -18.54
N THR A 2 -1.75 13.46 -19.40
CA THR A 2 -1.84 13.60 -20.86
C THR A 2 -2.55 12.44 -21.58
N GLN A 3 -2.45 11.20 -21.07
CA GLN A 3 -3.02 10.03 -21.75
C GLN A 3 -4.56 10.01 -21.78
N THR A 4 -5.23 10.50 -20.73
CA THR A 4 -6.70 10.53 -20.67
C THR A 4 -7.30 11.52 -21.68
N VAL A 5 -6.58 12.58 -22.03
CA VAL A 5 -7.04 13.61 -22.99
C VAL A 5 -7.18 13.03 -24.39
N VAL A 6 -6.16 12.29 -24.84
CA VAL A 6 -6.17 11.68 -26.19
C VAL A 6 -7.26 10.61 -26.30
N ILE A 7 -7.38 9.73 -25.30
CA ILE A 7 -8.38 8.66 -25.29
C ILE A 7 -9.81 9.23 -25.31
N THR A 8 -10.05 10.27 -24.51
CA THR A 8 -11.36 10.93 -24.45
C THR A 8 -11.68 11.68 -25.75
N HIS A 9 -10.69 12.38 -26.33
CA HIS A 9 -10.86 13.06 -27.61
C HIS A 9 -11.18 12.05 -28.74
N GLN A 10 -10.52 10.90 -28.77
CA GLN A 10 -10.73 9.89 -29.80
C GLN A 10 -12.02 9.09 -29.62
N GLY A 11 -12.81 9.33 -28.56
CA GLY A 11 -14.03 8.55 -28.27
C GLY A 11 -13.75 7.07 -28.03
N SER A 12 -12.52 6.73 -27.63
CA SER A 12 -12.10 5.33 -27.48
C SER A 12 -12.68 4.72 -26.21
N ASN A 13 -13.16 3.47 -26.28
CA ASN A 13 -13.74 2.75 -25.14
C ASN A 13 -12.68 2.17 -24.18
N ILE A 14 -11.49 2.79 -24.12
CA ILE A 14 -10.40 2.41 -23.24
C ILE A 14 -10.60 3.12 -21.89
N ARG A 15 -10.58 2.34 -20.80
CA ARG A 15 -10.61 2.87 -19.44
C ARG A 15 -9.21 2.79 -18.83
N VAL A 16 -8.75 3.90 -18.28
CA VAL A 16 -7.46 3.98 -17.57
C VAL A 16 -7.71 4.22 -16.10
N THR A 17 -7.13 3.37 -15.26
CA THR A 17 -7.26 3.42 -13.81
C THR A 17 -5.88 3.34 -13.17
N ALA A 18 -5.56 4.29 -12.30
CA ALA A 18 -4.34 4.28 -11.52
C ALA A 18 -4.53 3.46 -10.22
N ALA A 19 -3.64 2.53 -9.94
CA ALA A 19 -3.64 1.80 -8.68
C ALA A 19 -2.46 2.27 -7.82
N GLN A 20 -2.75 2.99 -6.74
CA GLN A 20 -1.77 3.51 -5.80
C GLN A 20 -1.41 2.39 -4.81
N MET A 21 -0.19 1.86 -4.94
CA MET A 21 0.26 0.70 -4.19
C MET A 21 0.89 1.09 -2.85
N PRO A 22 0.76 0.23 -1.81
CA PRO A 22 1.51 0.39 -0.57
C PRO A 22 2.95 -0.09 -0.74
N ALA A 23 3.72 -0.05 0.35
CA ALA A 23 4.96 -0.80 0.43
C ALA A 23 4.65 -2.31 0.41
N VAL A 24 5.21 -3.04 -0.56
CA VAL A 24 4.93 -4.47 -0.79
C VAL A 24 6.18 -5.31 -0.49
N ASN A 25 5.98 -6.46 0.16
CA ASN A 25 7.00 -7.47 0.38
C ASN A 25 7.27 -8.25 -0.91
N THR A 26 8.03 -7.64 -1.82
CA THR A 26 8.54 -8.33 -3.01
C THR A 26 10.02 -8.64 -2.87
N PRO A 27 10.55 -9.62 -3.64
CA PRO A 27 11.97 -9.92 -3.65
C PRO A 27 12.88 -8.77 -4.07
N GLN A 28 12.35 -7.65 -4.60
CA GLN A 28 13.15 -6.54 -5.12
C GLN A 28 14.20 -6.03 -4.12
N PHE A 29 13.89 -6.01 -2.83
CA PHE A 29 14.78 -5.53 -1.78
C PHE A 29 15.91 -6.52 -1.42
N SER A 30 15.86 -7.75 -1.96
CA SER A 30 16.92 -8.73 -1.81
C SER A 30 18.06 -8.52 -2.81
N TRP A 31 17.77 -8.06 -4.03
CA TRP A 31 18.75 -7.98 -5.14
C TRP A 31 18.89 -6.61 -5.79
N VAL A 32 18.13 -5.59 -5.38
CA VAL A 32 18.32 -4.25 -5.94
C VAL A 32 19.71 -3.73 -5.56
N LEU A 33 20.39 -3.07 -6.51
CA LEU A 33 21.62 -2.36 -6.16
C LEU A 33 21.28 -1.22 -5.19
N SER A 34 21.84 -1.31 -3.98
CA SER A 34 21.76 -0.27 -2.96
C SER A 34 23.14 0.27 -2.64
N ARG A 35 23.22 1.58 -2.41
CA ARG A 35 24.43 2.26 -1.87
C ARG A 35 24.24 2.69 -0.41
N LEU A 36 23.16 2.24 0.22
CA LEU A 36 22.92 2.47 1.64
C LEU A 36 23.85 1.59 2.48
N GLN A 37 24.26 2.07 3.64
CA GLN A 37 25.10 1.31 4.57
C GLN A 37 24.37 0.09 5.14
N ARG A 38 23.04 0.20 5.26
CA ARG A 38 22.16 -0.87 5.74
C ARG A 38 21.30 -1.43 4.62
N ARG A 39 20.83 -2.66 4.81
CA ARG A 39 19.98 -3.37 3.84
C ARG A 39 18.73 -2.54 3.53
N PRO A 40 18.38 -2.32 2.25
CA PRO A 40 17.18 -1.57 1.91
C PRO A 40 15.93 -2.37 2.28
N GLN A 41 14.88 -1.69 2.73
CA GLN A 41 13.58 -2.31 3.04
C GLN A 41 12.41 -1.43 2.55
N PRO A 42 11.24 -2.03 2.31
CA PRO A 42 10.03 -1.25 2.07
C PRO A 42 9.67 -0.41 3.31
N VAL A 43 9.20 0.81 3.11
CA VAL A 43 8.77 1.69 4.22
C VAL A 43 7.58 1.05 4.93
N PRO A 44 7.65 0.78 6.25
CA PRO A 44 6.53 0.23 6.99
C PRO A 44 5.30 1.16 6.96
N PRO A 45 4.08 0.61 6.95
CA PRO A 45 3.76 -0.82 7.04
C PRO A 45 3.87 -1.54 5.68
N ILE A 46 4.45 -2.74 5.73
CA ILE A 46 4.69 -3.62 4.58
C ILE A 46 3.46 -4.52 4.39
N TYR A 47 3.02 -4.73 3.15
CA TYR A 47 1.94 -5.64 2.78
C TYR A 47 2.44 -6.80 1.94
N GLN A 48 1.77 -7.94 2.01
CA GLN A 48 2.07 -9.07 1.14
C GLN A 48 1.66 -8.82 -0.33
N PRO A 49 2.35 -9.44 -1.31
CA PRO A 49 2.05 -9.31 -2.74
C PRO A 49 0.59 -9.58 -3.11
N GLU A 50 -0.08 -10.51 -2.42
CA GLU A 50 -1.49 -10.85 -2.65
C GLU A 50 -2.41 -9.66 -2.45
N VAL A 51 -2.09 -8.75 -1.52
CA VAL A 51 -2.90 -7.54 -1.28
C VAL A 51 -2.87 -6.64 -2.50
N ALA A 52 -1.68 -6.42 -3.06
CA ALA A 52 -1.49 -5.64 -4.28
C ALA A 52 -2.13 -6.33 -5.49
N ALA A 53 -1.86 -7.64 -5.69
CA ALA A 53 -2.41 -8.42 -6.79
C ALA A 53 -3.93 -8.40 -6.79
N ALA A 54 -4.53 -8.66 -5.63
CA ALA A 54 -5.98 -8.68 -5.54
C ALA A 54 -6.56 -7.27 -5.77
N ALA A 55 -5.88 -6.20 -5.37
CA ALA A 55 -6.34 -4.84 -5.64
C ALA A 55 -6.29 -4.49 -7.14
N VAL A 56 -5.26 -4.94 -7.87
CA VAL A 56 -5.18 -4.82 -9.32
C VAL A 56 -6.32 -5.58 -10.00
N VAL A 57 -6.57 -6.83 -9.61
CA VAL A 57 -7.69 -7.64 -10.13
C VAL A 57 -9.02 -6.92 -9.89
N HIS A 58 -9.25 -6.43 -8.68
CA HIS A 58 -10.47 -5.68 -8.37
C HIS A 58 -10.61 -4.39 -9.19
N ALA A 59 -9.52 -3.66 -9.43
CA ALA A 59 -9.56 -2.47 -10.29
C ALA A 59 -9.86 -2.82 -11.75
N ALA A 60 -9.39 -3.98 -12.23
CA ALA A 60 -9.67 -4.50 -13.56
C ALA A 60 -11.11 -4.99 -13.72
N ASP A 61 -11.67 -5.68 -12.71
CA ASP A 61 -13.04 -6.21 -12.73
C ASP A 61 -14.11 -5.12 -12.59
N TYR A 62 -13.80 -4.02 -11.92
CA TYR A 62 -14.72 -2.90 -11.68
C TYR A 62 -14.22 -1.58 -12.28
N PRO A 63 -14.01 -1.51 -13.61
CA PRO A 63 -13.41 -0.36 -14.24
C PRO A 63 -14.40 0.81 -14.28
N GLY A 64 -14.01 1.95 -13.71
CA GLY A 64 -14.88 3.14 -13.63
C GLY A 64 -14.38 4.20 -12.66
N ARG A 65 -13.50 3.83 -11.72
CA ARG A 65 -12.78 4.79 -10.88
C ARG A 65 -11.47 5.20 -11.54
N ARG A 66 -11.14 6.49 -11.45
CA ARG A 66 -9.84 7.02 -11.91
C ARG A 66 -8.68 6.48 -11.09
N GLN A 67 -8.91 6.21 -9.81
CA GLN A 67 -7.88 5.72 -8.90
C GLN A 67 -8.43 4.71 -7.88
N TYR A 68 -7.63 3.69 -7.59
CA TYR A 68 -7.77 2.83 -6.42
C TYR A 68 -6.57 3.06 -5.51
N VAL A 69 -6.84 3.19 -4.22
CA VAL A 69 -5.80 3.32 -3.20
C VAL A 69 -5.75 2.01 -2.44
N VAL A 70 -4.58 1.39 -2.38
CA VAL A 70 -4.37 0.06 -1.83
C VAL A 70 -3.56 0.18 -0.54
N GLY A 71 -4.05 -0.43 0.54
CA GLY A 71 -3.44 -0.31 1.87
C GLY A 71 -3.96 0.90 2.65
N THR A 72 -4.46 0.64 3.86
CA THR A 72 -4.84 1.70 4.83
C THR A 72 -3.77 2.76 5.04
N SER A 73 -2.48 2.38 4.99
CA SER A 73 -1.36 3.32 5.14
C SER A 73 -1.22 4.27 3.97
N THR A 74 -1.43 3.79 2.74
CA THR A 74 -1.42 4.62 1.53
C THR A 74 -2.56 5.62 1.58
N MET A 75 -3.75 5.20 2.02
CA MET A 75 -4.88 6.10 2.23
C MET A 75 -4.59 7.13 3.32
N ALA A 76 -4.01 6.72 4.44
CA ALA A 76 -3.64 7.62 5.52
C ALA A 76 -2.59 8.64 5.07
N ALA A 77 -1.57 8.22 4.33
CA ALA A 77 -0.54 9.10 3.77
C ALA A 77 -1.13 10.11 2.78
N LEU A 78 -2.00 9.68 1.88
CA LEU A 78 -2.70 10.57 0.95
C LEU A 78 -3.59 11.59 1.68
N LEU A 79 -4.31 11.15 2.70
CA LEU A 79 -5.15 12.04 3.51
C LEU A 79 -4.31 13.03 4.32
N ALA A 80 -3.22 12.58 4.93
CA ALA A 80 -2.27 13.43 5.65
C ALA A 80 -1.65 14.49 4.73
N ASN A 81 -1.22 14.09 3.53
CA ASN A 81 -0.67 15.02 2.54
C ASN A 81 -1.72 16.07 2.09
N LYS A 82 -2.99 15.67 2.00
CA LYS A 82 -4.08 16.58 1.64
C LYS A 82 -4.42 17.59 2.74
N ILE A 83 -4.33 17.20 4.01
CA ILE A 83 -4.74 18.02 5.16
C ILE A 83 -3.57 18.87 5.69
N ALA A 84 -2.40 18.28 5.83
CA ALA A 84 -1.24 18.89 6.48
C ALA A 84 0.08 18.46 5.82
N PRO A 85 0.33 18.89 4.56
CA PRO A 85 1.50 18.45 3.79
C PRO A 85 2.82 18.75 4.52
N GLY A 86 2.97 19.97 5.08
CA GLY A 86 4.20 20.35 5.80
C GLY A 86 4.47 19.58 7.10
N LEU A 87 3.44 19.00 7.73
CA LEU A 87 3.63 18.14 8.91
C LEU A 87 4.10 16.75 8.48
N LEU A 88 3.51 16.21 7.40
CA LEU A 88 3.95 14.96 6.79
C LEU A 88 5.40 15.07 6.30
N ASP A 89 5.76 16.17 5.64
CA ASP A 89 7.12 16.40 5.16
C ASP A 89 8.13 16.44 6.31
N ARG A 90 7.83 17.12 7.41
CA ARG A 90 8.70 17.15 8.61
C ARG A 90 8.80 15.80 9.29
N TYR A 91 7.72 15.03 9.30
CA TYR A 91 7.72 13.68 9.84
C TYR A 91 8.59 12.76 8.98
N LEU A 92 8.34 12.70 7.67
CA LEU A 92 9.10 11.91 6.71
C LEU A 92 10.57 12.34 6.63
N ALA A 93 10.88 13.62 6.77
CA ALA A 93 12.27 14.10 6.84
C ALA A 93 13.01 13.56 8.08
N ARG A 94 12.30 13.26 9.17
CA ARG A 94 12.88 12.71 10.40
C ARG A 94 12.94 11.19 10.41
N THR A 95 11.95 10.51 9.84
CA THR A 95 11.79 9.05 9.98
C THR A 95 11.96 8.28 8.67
N GLY A 96 11.85 8.95 7.53
CA GLY A 96 11.84 8.34 6.20
C GLY A 96 13.16 7.64 5.86
N TYR A 97 14.29 8.29 6.13
CA TYR A 97 15.61 7.74 5.79
C TYR A 97 15.93 6.45 6.57
N ASP A 98 15.62 6.44 7.86
CA ASP A 98 15.84 5.25 8.70
C ASP A 98 14.81 4.16 8.41
N SER A 99 13.56 4.51 8.11
CA SER A 99 12.51 3.53 7.81
C SER A 99 12.72 2.77 6.50
N GLN A 100 13.54 3.28 5.59
CA GLN A 100 13.95 2.61 4.35
C GLN A 100 15.15 1.67 4.52
N GLN A 101 15.69 1.56 5.74
CA GLN A 101 16.84 0.73 6.06
C GLN A 101 16.50 -0.27 7.16
N ALA A 102 16.72 -1.56 6.89
CA ALA A 102 16.66 -2.59 7.92
C ALA A 102 17.82 -2.43 8.91
N ALA A 103 17.75 -3.08 10.07
CA ALA A 103 18.83 -3.04 11.05
C ALA A 103 20.11 -3.75 10.56
N GLU A 104 19.97 -4.68 9.61
CA GLU A 104 21.06 -5.47 9.04
C GLU A 104 21.99 -4.63 8.15
N VAL A 105 23.29 -4.90 8.25
CA VAL A 105 24.31 -4.27 7.38
C VAL A 105 24.15 -4.79 5.95
N ALA A 106 24.36 -3.92 4.96
CA ALA A 106 24.33 -4.31 3.57
C ALA A 106 25.49 -5.28 3.24
N ASP A 107 25.19 -6.35 2.50
CA ASP A 107 26.21 -7.27 2.01
C ASP A 107 26.78 -6.75 0.69
N GLU A 108 28.03 -6.27 0.72
CA GLU A 108 28.73 -5.71 -0.44
C GLU A 108 29.05 -6.76 -1.52
N GLY A 109 29.06 -8.05 -1.18
CA GLY A 109 29.35 -9.16 -2.10
C GLY A 109 28.12 -9.69 -2.84
N ARG A 110 26.92 -9.19 -2.52
CA ARG A 110 25.67 -9.71 -3.06
C ARG A 110 25.51 -9.41 -4.56
N ARG A 111 25.03 -10.40 -5.31
CA ARG A 111 24.60 -10.20 -6.71
C ARG A 111 23.46 -9.18 -6.78
N THR A 112 23.54 -8.25 -7.74
CA THR A 112 22.52 -7.23 -7.94
C THR A 112 21.92 -7.29 -9.34
N ASN A 113 20.65 -6.92 -9.47
CA ASN A 113 19.92 -7.01 -10.74
C ASN A 113 20.13 -5.84 -11.70
N LEU A 114 21.06 -4.92 -11.42
CA LEU A 114 21.26 -3.72 -12.25
C LEU A 114 21.89 -4.05 -13.61
N TRP A 115 22.87 -4.95 -13.63
CA TRP A 115 23.68 -5.23 -14.82
C TRP A 115 23.28 -6.52 -15.52
N ARG A 116 22.81 -7.49 -14.75
CA ARG A 116 22.36 -8.80 -15.23
C ARG A 116 21.16 -9.23 -14.39
N PRO A 117 20.21 -9.98 -14.97
CA PRO A 117 19.20 -10.68 -14.19
C PRO A 117 19.86 -11.58 -13.12
N VAL A 118 19.13 -11.85 -12.04
CA VAL A 118 19.62 -12.66 -10.90
C VAL A 118 18.74 -13.91 -10.72
N ASP A 119 17.92 -14.24 -11.72
CA ASP A 119 16.96 -15.33 -11.77
C ASP A 119 17.43 -16.52 -12.64
N ASP A 120 18.69 -16.50 -13.09
CA ASP A 120 19.27 -17.58 -13.92
C ASP A 120 19.28 -18.94 -13.19
N ASP A 121 19.50 -18.93 -11.87
CA ASP A 121 19.74 -20.14 -11.06
C ASP A 121 18.51 -20.56 -10.23
N ALA A 122 17.56 -19.64 -9.99
CA ALA A 122 16.39 -19.88 -9.14
C ALA A 122 15.26 -18.89 -9.43
N ASP A 123 14.02 -19.40 -9.41
CA ASP A 123 12.83 -18.55 -9.29
C ASP A 123 12.72 -18.06 -7.85
N HIS A 124 12.68 -16.75 -7.69
CA HIS A 124 12.60 -16.10 -6.38
C HIS A 124 11.17 -15.90 -5.89
N GLY A 125 10.17 -16.26 -6.70
CA GLY A 125 8.76 -16.15 -6.36
C GLY A 125 8.29 -14.70 -6.21
N ALA A 126 7.10 -14.54 -5.61
CA ALA A 126 6.47 -13.22 -5.44
C ALA A 126 6.78 -12.57 -4.08
N HIS A 127 7.15 -13.35 -3.07
CA HIS A 127 7.31 -12.91 -1.68
C HIS A 127 8.76 -12.51 -1.40
N GLY A 128 8.94 -11.35 -0.78
CA GLY A 128 10.25 -10.91 -0.33
C GLY A 128 10.62 -11.46 1.04
N SER A 129 11.79 -11.04 1.53
CA SER A 129 12.34 -11.47 2.82
C SER A 129 11.62 -10.95 4.06
N PHE A 130 10.58 -10.12 3.92
CA PHE A 130 9.91 -9.44 5.02
C PHE A 130 8.57 -10.10 5.37
N ASP A 131 8.47 -11.42 5.21
CA ASP A 131 7.24 -12.19 5.43
C ASP A 131 6.67 -12.01 6.83
N GLU A 132 7.52 -12.02 7.86
CA GLU A 132 7.12 -11.87 9.27
C GLU A 132 6.64 -10.46 9.62
N GLU A 133 7.12 -9.44 8.90
CA GLU A 133 6.79 -8.02 9.12
C GLU A 133 5.61 -7.55 8.25
N SER A 134 5.21 -8.37 7.29
CA SER A 134 4.23 -8.01 6.27
C SER A 134 2.78 -8.35 6.65
N ARG A 135 1.86 -7.48 6.25
CA ARG A 135 0.43 -7.65 6.49
C ARG A 135 -0.22 -8.39 5.32
N ARG A 136 -0.86 -9.53 5.63
CA ARG A 136 -1.67 -10.31 4.68
C ARG A 136 -3.06 -9.74 4.42
N HIS A 137 -3.54 -8.88 5.31
CA HIS A 137 -4.90 -8.34 5.26
C HIS A 137 -4.87 -6.82 5.25
N ASP A 138 -5.70 -6.23 4.38
CA ASP A 138 -5.96 -4.79 4.34
C ASP A 138 -7.47 -4.54 4.57
N PRO A 139 -7.87 -4.03 5.76
CA PRO A 139 -9.27 -3.74 6.07
C PRO A 139 -9.91 -2.76 5.09
N GLN A 140 -9.13 -1.83 4.52
CA GLN A 140 -9.62 -0.90 3.52
C GLN A 140 -9.97 -1.63 2.22
N LEU A 141 -9.07 -2.47 1.72
CA LEU A 141 -9.33 -3.30 0.54
C LEU A 141 -10.54 -4.20 0.77
N TRP A 142 -10.66 -4.83 1.95
CA TRP A 142 -11.82 -5.63 2.31
C TRP A 142 -13.12 -4.83 2.25
N ALA A 143 -13.15 -3.64 2.86
CA ALA A 143 -14.33 -2.77 2.87
C ALA A 143 -14.69 -2.28 1.46
N SER A 144 -13.68 -2.00 0.62
CA SER A 144 -13.90 -1.57 -0.77
C SER A 144 -14.54 -2.66 -1.64
N ARG A 145 -14.26 -3.93 -1.34
CA ARG A 145 -14.87 -5.09 -2.02
C ARG A 145 -16.23 -5.48 -1.47
N HIS A 146 -16.51 -5.14 -0.22
CA HIS A 146 -17.76 -5.50 0.47
C HIS A 146 -18.52 -4.25 0.92
N PRO A 147 -18.93 -3.35 0.01
CA PRO A 147 -19.47 -2.05 0.37
C PRO A 147 -20.73 -2.14 1.23
N ALA A 148 -21.61 -3.12 0.96
CA ALA A 148 -22.83 -3.34 1.75
C ALA A 148 -22.53 -3.81 3.18
N LEU A 149 -21.61 -4.77 3.34
CA LEU A 149 -21.20 -5.27 4.66
C LEU A 149 -20.44 -4.20 5.45
N ALA A 150 -19.57 -3.45 4.78
CA ALA A 150 -18.85 -2.33 5.38
C ALA A 150 -19.83 -1.26 5.89
N ALA A 151 -20.84 -0.91 5.09
CA ALA A 151 -21.89 0.04 5.51
C ALA A 151 -22.70 -0.49 6.69
N ALA A 152 -23.07 -1.77 6.69
CA ALA A 152 -23.80 -2.40 7.78
C ALA A 152 -23.00 -2.42 9.09
N LEU A 153 -21.72 -2.77 9.03
CA LEU A 153 -20.83 -2.76 10.20
C LEU A 153 -20.62 -1.34 10.74
N ALA A 154 -20.45 -0.34 9.86
CA ALA A 154 -20.33 1.06 10.25
C ALA A 154 -21.60 1.56 10.95
N ALA A 155 -22.77 1.27 10.38
CA ALA A 155 -24.05 1.63 10.97
C ALA A 155 -24.24 0.96 12.35
N GLY A 156 -23.98 -0.35 12.46
CA GLY A 156 -24.07 -1.09 13.72
C GLY A 156 -23.13 -0.55 14.80
N GLY A 157 -21.90 -0.18 14.43
CA GLY A 157 -20.93 0.42 15.34
C GLY A 157 -21.38 1.77 15.90
N VAL A 158 -21.93 2.65 15.05
CA VAL A 158 -22.49 3.94 15.49
C VAL A 158 -23.69 3.74 16.43
N SER A 159 -24.58 2.80 16.11
CA SER A 159 -25.73 2.46 16.97
C SER A 159 -25.29 1.91 18.33
N ALA A 160 -24.25 1.07 18.38
CA ALA A 160 -23.72 0.53 19.64
C ALA A 160 -23.06 1.62 20.51
N LEU A 161 -22.27 2.52 19.91
CA LEU A 161 -21.61 3.62 20.61
C LEU A 161 -22.61 4.63 21.18
N THR A 162 -23.65 4.97 20.41
CA THR A 162 -24.74 5.85 20.87
C THR A 162 -25.54 5.22 22.00
N ALA A 163 -25.85 3.92 21.90
CA ALA A 163 -26.52 3.18 22.97
C ALA A 163 -25.68 3.08 24.25
N LEU A 164 -24.37 2.82 24.14
CA LEU A 164 -23.46 2.82 25.30
C LEU A 164 -23.36 4.20 25.93
N GLY A 165 -23.19 5.26 25.12
CA GLY A 165 -23.12 6.64 25.60
C GLY A 165 -24.39 7.07 26.34
N ALA A 166 -25.56 6.70 25.82
CA ALA A 166 -26.84 6.92 26.50
C ALA A 166 -26.94 6.15 27.82
N ARG A 167 -26.44 4.90 27.87
CA ARG A 167 -26.45 4.06 29.08
C ARG A 167 -25.53 4.60 30.17
N VAL A 168 -24.34 5.07 29.80
CA VAL A 168 -23.37 5.69 30.73
C VAL A 168 -23.90 7.01 31.28
N ARG A 169 -24.54 7.83 30.43
CA ARG A 169 -25.15 9.10 30.84
C ARG A 169 -26.37 8.92 31.76
N LYS A 170 -27.07 7.79 31.68
CA LYS A 170 -28.21 7.44 32.56
C LYS A 170 -27.78 6.81 33.89
N ARG A 171 -26.50 6.42 34.04
CA ARG A 171 -25.92 5.83 35.27
C ARG A 171 -25.14 6.83 36.12
N ARG A 172 -24.96 8.06 35.65
CA ARG A 172 -24.48 9.21 36.44
C ARG A 172 -25.67 10.04 36.86
#